data_AF-A0A9D7ZET5-F1
#
_entry.id   AF-A0A9D7ZET5-F1
#
_cell.length_a   1.000
_cell.length_b   1.000
_cell.length_c   1.000
_cell.angle_alpha   90.00
_cell.angle_beta   90.00
_cell.angle_gamma   90.00
#
_symmetry.space_group_name_H-M   'P 1'
#
loop_
_entity.id
_entity.type
_entity.pdbx_description
1 polymer ?
#
loop_
_entity_poly.entity_id
_entity_poly.type
_entity_poly.pdbx_seq_one_letter_code
_entity_poly.pdbx_strand_id
1 'polypeptide(L)' 'MPEMSLSDVVLKIDNELATITLNSPDTLNALSKGVLNGFYEALDHIEHGGHNIRCLII' A
#
# COMPACT_ATOMS: atom_id res chain seq x y z
N MET A 1 11.63 -9.91 2.29
CA MET A 1 10.77 -8.77 2.66
C MET A 1 9.37 -9.11 2.18
N PRO A 2 8.35 -9.14 3.03
CA PRO A 2 6.99 -9.43 2.58
C PRO A 2 6.45 -8.26 1.76
N GLU A 3 6.00 -8.58 0.56
CA GLU A 3 5.37 -7.65 -0.39
C GLU A 3 3.96 -8.17 -0.68
N MET A 4 2.99 -7.27 -0.71
CA MET A 4 1.58 -7.59 -0.91
C MET A 4 1.02 -6.74 -2.05
N SER A 5 0.47 -7.39 -3.06
CA SER A 5 -0.28 -6.72 -4.13
C SER A 5 -1.75 -6.58 -3.75
N LEU A 6 -2.25 -5.35 -3.79
CA LEU A 6 -3.61 -4.96 -3.41
C LEU A 6 -4.23 -4.16 -4.55
N SER A 7 -4.98 -4.83 -5.43
CA SER A 7 -5.52 -4.21 -6.65
C SER A 7 -4.42 -3.50 -7.48
N ASP A 8 -4.49 -2.17 -7.65
CA ASP A 8 -3.53 -1.35 -8.39
C ASP A 8 -2.46 -0.73 -7.47
N VAL A 9 -2.22 -1.30 -6.29
CA VAL A 9 -1.29 -0.81 -5.27
C VAL A 9 -0.41 -1.95 -4.78
N VAL A 10 0.83 -1.64 -4.42
CA VAL A 10 1.75 -2.57 -3.74
C VAL A 10 2.05 -2.04 -2.35
N LEU A 11 1.91 -2.87 -1.33
CA LEU A 11 2.34 -2.61 0.04
C LEU A 11 3.59 -3.43 0.37
N LYS A 12 4.63 -2.75 0.85
CA LYS A 12 5.84 -3.36 1.38
C LYS A 12 6.03 -2.92 2.83
N ILE A 13 6.35 -3.86 3.71
CA ILE A 13 6.66 -3.58 5.12
C ILE A 13 8.09 -4.02 5.42
N ASP A 14 8.87 -3.10 6.00
CA ASP A 14 10.23 -3.31 6.48
C ASP A 14 10.36 -2.77 7.91
N ASN A 15 10.28 -3.68 8.89
CA ASN A 15 10.25 -3.35 10.32
C ASN A 15 9.15 -2.33 10.65
N GLU A 16 9.55 -1.08 10.95
CA GLU A 16 8.66 0.01 11.36
C GLU A 16 8.27 0.93 10.18
N LEU A 17 8.68 0.59 8.95
CA LEU A 17 8.41 1.37 7.74
C LEU A 17 7.47 0.62 6.80
N ALA A 18 6.34 1.24 6.47
CA ALA A 18 5.49 0.83 5.36
C ALA A 18 5.79 1.69 4.12
N THR A 19 5.78 1.06 2.95
CA THR A 19 5.84 1.74 1.65
C THR A 19 4.66 1.28 0.83
N ILE A 20 3.78 2.22 0.48
CA ILE A 20 2.73 2.04 -0.50
C ILE A 20 3.25 2.54 -1.83
N THR A 21 3.04 1.79 -2.90
CA THR A 21 3.37 2.20 -4.27
C THR A 21 2.12 2.12 -5.12
N LEU A 22 1.73 3.25 -5.71
CA LEU A 22 0.70 3.26 -6.75
C LEU A 22 1.27 2.53 -7.97
N ASN A 23 0.58 1.49 -8.42
CA ASN A 23 1.07 0.55 -9.41
C ASN A 23 0.10 0.40 -10.59
N SER A 24 -0.32 1.54 -11.15
CA SER A 24 -1.06 1.63 -12.40
C SER A 24 -0.27 2.49 -13.42
N PRO A 25 0.93 2.04 -13.85
CA PRO A 25 1.82 2.85 -14.67
C PRO A 25 1.22 3.21 -16.04
N ASP A 26 0.42 2.33 -16.62
CA ASP A 26 -0.26 2.55 -17.90
C ASP A 26 -1.25 3.73 -17.86
N THR A 27 -1.70 4.12 -16.66
CA THR A 27 -2.59 5.26 -16.43
C THR A 27 -1.91 6.42 -15.71
N LEU A 28 -0.57 6.41 -15.60
CA LEU A 28 0.23 7.37 -14.83
C LEU A 28 -0.21 7.46 -13.36
N ASN A 29 -0.60 6.31 -12.77
CA ASN A 29 -1.07 6.21 -11.40
C ASN A 29 -2.28 7.12 -11.08
N ALA A 30 -3.15 7.33 -12.07
CA ALA A 30 -4.41 8.04 -11.86
C ALA A 30 -5.21 7.37 -10.73
N LEU A 31 -5.92 8.17 -9.92
CA LEU A 31 -6.71 7.71 -8.77
C LEU A 31 -8.00 7.01 -9.24
N SER A 32 -7.84 5.83 -9.82
CA SER A 32 -8.92 4.94 -10.24
C SER A 32 -9.61 4.31 -9.02
N LYS A 33 -10.74 3.66 -9.24
CA LYS A 33 -11.39 2.86 -8.20
C LYS A 33 -10.48 1.74 -7.68
N GLY A 34 -9.67 1.11 -8.55
CA GLY A 34 -8.73 0.06 -8.15
C GLY A 34 -7.60 0.59 -7.27
N VAL A 35 -7.06 1.77 -7.61
CA VAL A 35 -6.06 2.46 -6.78
C VAL A 35 -6.63 2.83 -5.42
N LEU A 36 -7.82 3.45 -5.37
CA LEU A 36 -8.45 3.85 -4.10
C LEU A 36 -8.78 2.64 -3.21
N ASN A 37 -9.26 1.55 -3.78
CA ASN A 37 -9.52 0.31 -3.05
C ASN A 37 -8.24 -0.30 -2.48
N GLY A 38 -7.20 -0.45 -3.32
CA GLY A 38 -5.91 -0.99 -2.89
C GLY A 38 -5.24 -0.13 -1.82
N PHE A 39 -5.37 1.19 -1.94
CA PHE A 39 -4.87 2.14 -0.95
C PHE A 39 -5.61 2.00 0.39
N TYR A 40 -6.94 1.86 0.37
CA TYR A 40 -7.74 1.61 1.57
C TYR A 40 -7.35 0.29 2.26
N GLU A 41 -7.23 -0.80 1.50
CA GLU A 41 -6.81 -2.11 2.02
C GLU A 41 -5.39 -2.05 2.62
N ALA A 42 -4.48 -1.30 1.99
CA ALA A 42 -3.12 -1.13 2.50
C ALA A 42 -3.11 -0.39 3.85
N LEU A 43 -3.88 0.69 3.97
CA LEU A 43 -4.01 1.44 5.22
C LEU A 43 -4.64 0.58 6.33
N ASP A 44 -5.71 -0.16 6.00
CA ASP A 44 -6.34 -1.07 6.97
C ASP A 44 -5.35 -2.13 7.49
N HIS A 45 -4.53 -2.69 6.60
CA HIS A 45 -3.49 -3.64 6.98
C HIS A 45 -2.40 -2.99 7.87
N ILE A 46 -2.02 -1.73 7.61
CA ILE A 46 -1.05 -1.00 8.42
C ILE A 46 -1.61 -0.73 9.84
N GLU A 47 -2.87 -0.31 9.93
CA GLU A 47 -3.51 0.06 11.20
C GLU A 47 -3.86 -1.15 12.08
N HIS A 48 -4.35 -2.23 11.46
CA HIS A 48 -4.97 -3.35 12.17
C HIS A 48 -4.20 -4.68 12.01
N GLY A 49 -3.12 -4.73 11.22
CA GLY A 49 -2.37 -5.96 10.91
C GLY A 49 -1.47 -6.50 12.03
N GLY A 50 -1.42 -5.86 13.20
CA GLY A 50 -0.59 -6.28 14.33
C GLY A 50 0.91 -5.97 14.18
N HIS A 51 1.25 -5.03 13.29
CA HIS A 51 2.63 -4.58 13.05
C HIS A 51 2.94 -3.30 13.87
N ASN A 52 4.21 -3.06 14.18
CA ASN A 52 4.65 -1.80 14.83
C ASN A 52 5.14 -0.77 13.80
N ILE A 53 4.28 -0.42 12.83
CA ILE A 53 4.62 0.54 11.79
C ILE A 53 4.57 1.96 12.39
N ARG A 54 5.63 2.73 12.15
CA ARG A 54 5.85 4.08 12.71
C ARG A 54 5.94 5.15 11.62
N CYS A 55 6.18 4.73 10.37
CA CYS A 55 6.32 5.62 9.23
C CYS A 55 5.67 4.99 7.99
N LEU A 56 5.04 5.82 7.16
CA LEU A 56 4.47 5.46 5.89
C LEU A 56 5.06 6.35 4.79
N ILE A 57 5.59 5.73 3.74
CA ILE A 57 5.96 6.37 2.47
C ILE A 57 4.92 5.97 1.43
N ILE A 58 4.52 6.94 0.60
CA ILE A 58 3.59 6.79 -0.52
C ILE A 58 4.28 7.32 -1.78
#